data_AF-A0A9D5RKG0-F1
#
_entry.id   AF-A0A9D5RKG0-F1
#
_cell.length_a   1.000
_cell.length_b   1.000
_cell.length_c   1.000
_cell.angle_alpha   90.00
_cell.angle_beta   90.00
_cell.angle_gamma   90.00
#
_symmetry.space_group_name_H-M   'P 1'
#
loop_
_entity.id
_entity.type
_entity.pdbx_description
1 polymer ?
#
loop_
_entity_poly.entity_id
_entity_poly.type
_entity_poly.pdbx_seq_one_letter_code
_entity_poly.pdbx_strand_id
1 'polypeptide(L)'
;MVIHKTEKCSNCGADIHISEGQERAFCPYCGTEYVIEKRRQGFAEAAFSYLNNAGERRQDQIRRKEEAKERERLRAREDAKKIGIGFLVFCIICVIASLIFGNEKEERQEEKTVETTYVEEKIEKEKKDGFDITANIVRQIGNYEFSIPSYYETAIEERENFMAYAEKGEKVVMLQCSCFKDDEPIDEDWFKDEVRAGEYAESYLSSIKESEFMQGGVKRIGDIEGYLMQFRMSFDGVCGTGWHFIFPSVSDNNWVVVELAQSDNSEYDYYNDFEKIINSFKMDEASAVEKEQNYASTEVIEVSFDKKLALQAFVVAMTNSFSADVFKADGNTVDTNKLHSYADTDCELYFNIVSEGDWLPVDENTWHGYNIKLRPCSGASQAVINDGVCNVTFDGTNYNVKDLRGVLAILGKEEYGTKLSTIEDWPNSEDYLVLSKELVETDRE
;
A
#
# COMPACT_ATOMS: atom_id res chain seq x y z
N MET A 1 20.73 45.97 19.83
CA MET A 1 19.60 45.03 19.85
C MET A 1 20.13 43.73 19.28
N VAL A 2 20.34 42.72 20.12
CA VAL A 2 20.96 41.45 19.69
C VAL A 2 19.81 40.58 19.16
N ILE A 3 19.82 40.33 17.85
CA ILE A 3 18.84 39.46 17.18
C ILE A 3 19.29 38.02 17.42
N HIS A 4 18.50 37.22 18.13
CA HIS A 4 18.84 35.84 18.46
C HIS A 4 18.19 34.80 17.55
N LYS A 5 17.06 35.13 16.91
CA LYS A 5 16.35 34.20 16.02
C LYS A 5 15.62 34.96 14.92
N THR A 6 15.74 34.47 13.69
CA THR A 6 14.98 34.94 12.53
C THR A 6 14.08 33.80 12.06
N GLU A 7 12.77 34.05 12.01
CA GLU A 7 11.75 33.09 11.54
C GLU A 7 11.04 33.67 10.32
N LYS A 8 10.50 32.82 9.44
CA LYS A 8 9.74 33.26 8.26
C LYS A 8 8.26 33.40 8.61
N CYS A 9 7.65 34.51 8.22
CA CYS A 9 6.21 34.69 8.37
C CYS A 9 5.46 33.70 7.47
N SER A 10 4.69 32.79 8.06
CA SER A 10 3.76 31.88 7.37
C SER A 10 2.68 32.59 6.54
N ASN A 11 2.36 33.86 6.79
CA ASN A 11 1.38 34.59 5.99
C ASN A 11 2.01 35.27 4.75
N CYS A 12 3.15 35.96 4.89
CA CYS A 12 3.74 36.75 3.80
C CYS A 12 5.18 36.40 3.42
N GLY A 13 5.79 35.39 4.05
CA GLY A 13 7.16 34.94 3.79
C GLY A 13 8.27 35.87 4.28
N ALA A 14 7.93 37.00 4.90
CA ALA A 14 8.92 37.98 5.34
C ALA A 14 9.64 37.55 6.63
N ASP A 15 10.87 38.05 6.83
CA ASP A 15 11.67 37.74 8.02
C ASP A 15 11.13 38.45 9.28
N ILE A 16 10.96 37.67 10.35
CA ILE A 16 10.55 38.12 11.67
C ILE A 16 11.74 37.95 12.61
N HIS A 17 12.20 39.06 13.19
CA HIS A 17 13.26 39.05 14.19
C HIS A 17 12.67 38.95 15.60
N ILE A 18 12.98 37.86 16.29
CA ILE A 18 12.47 37.60 17.64
C ILE A 18 13.57 37.91 18.65
N SER A 19 13.24 38.75 19.64
CA SER A 19 14.15 39.06 20.76
C SER A 19 13.99 38.03 21.88
N GLU A 20 15.06 37.77 22.61
CA GLU A 20 15.08 36.80 23.71
C GLU A 20 14.03 37.14 24.78
N GLY A 21 13.18 36.15 25.12
CA GLY A 21 12.12 36.30 26.12
C GLY A 21 10.80 36.90 25.63
N GLN A 22 10.65 37.23 24.34
CA GLN A 22 9.35 37.63 23.80
C GLN A 22 8.43 36.42 23.65
N GLU A 23 7.25 36.48 24.26
CA GLU A 23 6.19 35.47 24.13
C GLU A 23 5.29 35.72 22.91
N ARG A 24 5.37 36.92 22.34
CA ARG A 24 4.62 37.34 21.15
C ARG A 24 5.48 38.21 20.24
N ALA A 25 5.35 38.01 18.94
CA ALA A 25 5.97 38.85 17.92
C ALA A 25 4.95 39.21 16.83
N PHE A 26 5.07 40.38 16.21
CA PHE A 26 4.25 40.79 15.08
C PHE A 26 5.11 40.84 13.83
N CYS A 27 4.60 40.31 12.72
CA CYS A 27 5.26 40.48 11.44
C CYS A 27 5.29 41.97 11.08
N PRO A 28 6.47 42.59 10.86
CA PRO A 28 6.55 44.02 10.56
C PRO A 28 5.98 44.38 9.18
N TYR A 29 5.69 43.38 8.33
CA TYR A 29 5.20 43.58 6.97
C TYR A 29 3.69 43.41 6.87
N CYS A 30 3.11 42.34 7.42
CA CYS A 30 1.67 42.06 7.30
C CYS A 30 0.88 42.22 8.60
N GLY A 31 1.55 42.46 9.74
CA GLY A 31 0.90 42.64 11.04
C GLY A 31 0.39 41.35 11.70
N THR A 32 0.62 40.18 11.09
CA THR A 32 0.21 38.88 11.68
C THR A 32 0.90 38.65 13.03
N GLU A 33 0.13 38.31 14.07
CA GLU A 33 0.63 37.98 15.41
C GLU A 33 1.14 36.54 15.46
N TYR A 34 2.31 36.35 16.09
CA TYR A 34 2.94 35.06 16.36
C TYR A 34 3.05 34.87 17.86
N VAL A 35 2.46 33.79 18.38
CA VAL A 35 2.68 33.34 19.76
C VAL A 35 3.90 32.42 19.78
N ILE A 36 4.93 32.80 20.54
CA ILE A 36 6.19 32.05 20.64
C ILE A 36 6.04 31.11 21.85
N GLU A 37 5.68 29.86 21.60
CA GLU A 37 5.51 28.86 22.66
C GLU A 37 6.85 28.56 23.35
N LYS A 38 6.89 28.71 24.68
CA LYS A 38 8.01 28.28 25.51
C LYS A 38 8.17 26.76 25.40
N ARG A 39 9.23 26.32 24.71
CA ARG A 39 9.66 24.92 24.62
C ARG A 39 9.88 24.36 26.04
N ARG A 40 8.92 23.62 26.61
CA ARG A 40 9.17 22.78 27.80
C ARG A 40 9.93 21.53 27.36
N GLN A 41 11.26 21.60 27.35
CA GLN A 41 12.12 20.42 27.19
C GLN A 41 11.85 19.45 28.35
N GLY A 42 11.35 18.25 28.02
CA GLY A 42 11.14 17.15 28.98
C GLY A 42 9.83 16.38 28.80
N PHE A 43 8.76 17.02 28.33
CA PHE A 43 7.46 16.35 28.14
C PHE A 43 7.38 15.56 26.82
N ALA A 44 8.03 16.06 25.76
CA ALA A 44 7.98 15.47 24.42
C ALA A 44 8.68 14.11 24.33
N GLU A 45 9.85 13.97 24.97
CA GLU A 45 10.57 12.68 25.05
C GLU A 45 9.81 11.66 25.89
N ALA A 46 9.10 12.09 26.93
CA ALA A 46 8.26 11.20 27.73
C ALA A 46 7.03 10.73 26.95
N ALA A 47 6.35 11.62 26.22
CA ALA A 47 5.20 11.27 25.39
C ALA A 47 5.58 10.39 24.19
N PHE A 48 6.69 10.68 23.50
CA PHE A 48 7.20 9.83 22.42
C PHE A 48 7.69 8.47 22.92
N SER A 49 8.43 8.45 24.04
CA SER A 49 8.82 7.20 24.70
C SER A 49 7.59 6.40 25.11
N TYR A 50 6.53 7.06 25.59
CA TYR A 50 5.28 6.39 25.96
C TYR A 50 4.57 5.78 24.75
N LEU A 51 4.38 6.53 23.66
CA LEU A 51 3.74 6.06 22.42
C LEU A 51 4.54 4.93 21.76
N ASN A 52 5.86 5.06 21.63
CA ASN A 52 6.72 4.00 21.09
C ASN A 52 6.75 2.77 22.00
N ASN A 53 6.91 2.92 23.32
CA ASN A 53 6.94 1.77 24.22
C ASN A 53 5.58 1.07 24.34
N ALA A 54 4.46 1.78 24.13
CA ALA A 54 3.13 1.17 24.07
C ALA A 54 2.93 0.39 22.76
N GLY A 55 3.31 0.98 21.63
CA GLY A 55 3.29 0.33 20.32
C GLY A 55 4.21 -0.89 20.23
N GLU A 56 5.48 -0.75 20.62
CA GLU A 56 6.49 -1.83 20.57
C GLU A 56 6.12 -3.01 21.48
N ARG A 57 5.63 -2.77 22.70
CA ARG A 57 5.19 -3.85 23.61
C ARG A 57 4.00 -4.62 23.06
N ARG A 58 3.12 -3.97 22.29
CA ARG A 58 1.97 -4.62 21.66
C ARG A 58 2.37 -5.36 20.38
N GLN A 59 3.23 -4.79 19.54
CA GLN A 59 3.79 -5.46 18.37
C GLN A 59 4.59 -6.71 18.75
N ASP A 60 5.39 -6.66 19.82
CA ASP A 60 6.12 -7.84 20.29
C ASP A 60 5.17 -8.95 20.78
N GLN A 61 4.02 -8.60 21.37
CA GLN A 61 2.99 -9.58 21.75
C GLN A 61 2.29 -10.20 20.52
N ILE A 62 2.03 -9.41 19.48
CA ILE A 62 1.44 -9.91 18.22
C ILE A 62 2.43 -10.83 17.52
N ARG A 63 3.69 -10.41 17.35
CA ARG A 63 4.77 -11.22 16.78
C ARG A 63 4.93 -12.55 17.52
N ARG A 64 4.93 -12.53 18.86
CA ARG A 64 5.00 -13.77 19.67
C ARG A 64 3.80 -14.69 19.45
N LYS A 65 2.60 -14.14 19.23
CA LYS A 65 1.40 -14.95 18.92
C LYS A 65 1.47 -15.54 17.50
N GLU A 66 1.97 -14.78 16.53
CA GLU A 66 2.15 -15.26 15.15
C GLU A 66 3.24 -16.33 15.05
N GLU A 67 4.39 -16.11 15.68
CA GLU A 67 5.46 -17.11 15.78
C GLU A 67 4.97 -18.39 16.49
N ALA A 68 4.11 -18.25 17.51
CA ALA A 68 3.50 -19.41 18.17
C ALA A 68 2.56 -20.19 17.23
N LYS A 69 1.69 -19.48 16.48
CA LYS A 69 0.81 -20.08 15.47
C LYS A 69 1.61 -20.75 14.34
N GLU A 70 2.69 -20.14 13.90
CA GLU A 70 3.55 -20.70 12.86
C GLU A 70 4.27 -21.96 13.35
N ARG A 71 4.79 -21.95 14.59
CA ARG A 71 5.37 -23.16 15.22
C ARG A 71 4.35 -24.29 15.34
N GLU A 72 3.09 -23.99 15.65
CA GLU A 72 2.02 -25.00 15.65
C GLU A 72 1.74 -25.54 14.24
N ARG A 73 1.70 -24.68 13.20
CA ARG A 73 1.54 -25.12 11.80
C ARG A 73 2.70 -26.00 11.33
N LEU A 74 3.93 -25.67 11.70
CA LEU A 74 5.11 -26.47 11.36
C LEU A 74 5.07 -27.85 12.06
N ARG A 75 4.69 -27.91 13.34
CA ARG A 75 4.49 -29.18 14.05
C ARG A 75 3.39 -30.02 13.40
N ALA A 76 2.26 -29.42 13.04
CA ALA A 76 1.17 -30.11 12.34
C ALA A 76 1.62 -30.65 10.96
N ARG A 77 2.46 -29.91 10.23
CA ARG A 77 3.06 -30.38 8.96
C ARG A 77 4.04 -31.54 9.18
N GLU A 78 4.87 -31.50 10.22
CA GLU A 78 5.77 -32.61 10.54
C GLU A 78 5.00 -33.86 10.97
N ASP A 79 3.95 -33.71 11.76
CA ASP A 79 3.11 -34.84 12.18
C ASP A 79 2.34 -35.42 10.98
N ALA A 80 1.85 -34.59 10.06
CA ALA A 80 1.26 -35.04 8.79
C ALA A 80 2.28 -35.79 7.91
N LYS A 81 3.53 -35.33 7.83
CA LYS A 81 4.62 -36.04 7.12
C LYS A 81 4.94 -37.38 7.78
N LYS A 82 5.01 -37.46 9.11
CA LYS A 82 5.22 -38.73 9.84
C LYS A 82 4.08 -39.71 9.60
N ILE A 83 2.83 -39.24 9.58
CA ILE A 83 1.65 -40.05 9.24
C ILE A 83 1.76 -40.54 7.77
N GLY A 84 2.13 -39.66 6.83
CA GLY A 84 2.31 -40.02 5.43
C GLY A 84 3.43 -41.05 5.20
N ILE A 85 4.58 -40.89 5.87
CA ILE A 85 5.68 -41.87 5.83
C ILE A 85 5.24 -43.20 6.44
N GLY A 86 4.51 -43.17 7.56
CA GLY A 86 3.94 -44.38 8.17
C GLY A 86 2.99 -45.12 7.22
N PHE A 87 2.14 -44.37 6.50
CA PHE A 87 1.24 -44.94 5.50
C PHE A 87 1.99 -45.52 4.29
N LEU A 88 3.06 -44.85 3.84
CA LEU A 88 3.90 -45.34 2.74
C LEU A 88 4.66 -46.61 3.12
N VAL A 89 5.22 -46.69 4.32
CA VAL A 89 5.85 -47.90 4.86
C VAL A 89 4.82 -49.02 4.98
N PHE A 90 3.61 -48.73 5.45
CA PHE A 90 2.52 -49.71 5.51
C PHE A 90 2.13 -50.23 4.12
N CYS A 91 1.98 -49.34 3.12
CA CYS A 91 1.73 -49.72 1.74
C CYS A 91 2.87 -50.58 1.17
N ILE A 92 4.14 -50.25 1.45
CA ILE A 92 5.29 -51.06 1.04
C ILE A 92 5.23 -52.44 1.70
N ILE A 93 4.89 -52.54 2.99
CA ILE A 93 4.70 -53.83 3.68
C ILE A 93 3.55 -54.62 3.05
N CYS A 94 2.43 -53.97 2.70
CA CYS A 94 1.31 -54.60 2.00
C CYS A 94 1.71 -55.10 0.61
N VAL A 95 2.51 -54.33 -0.15
CA VAL A 95 3.04 -54.72 -1.45
C VAL A 95 4.02 -55.87 -1.32
N ILE A 96 4.94 -55.83 -0.34
CA ILE A 96 5.87 -56.93 -0.05
C ILE A 96 5.10 -58.19 0.36
N ALA A 97 4.08 -58.08 1.21
CA ALA A 97 3.20 -59.20 1.53
C ALA A 97 2.49 -59.73 0.27
N SER A 98 2.01 -58.83 -0.60
CA SER A 98 1.39 -59.18 -1.88
C SER A 98 2.37 -59.82 -2.86
N LEU A 99 3.68 -59.53 -2.77
CA LEU A 99 4.74 -60.15 -3.58
C LEU A 99 5.23 -61.48 -3.00
N ILE A 100 5.24 -61.65 -1.68
CA ILE A 100 5.55 -62.94 -1.02
C ILE A 100 4.41 -63.94 -1.27
N PHE A 101 3.16 -63.46 -1.33
CA PHE A 101 1.98 -64.28 -1.57
C PHE A 101 1.41 -64.20 -3.00
N GLY A 102 2.05 -63.45 -3.91
CA GLY A 102 1.57 -63.20 -5.28
C GLY A 102 2.69 -63.40 -6.30
N ASN A 103 2.42 -64.33 -7.21
CA ASN A 103 3.32 -64.85 -8.23
C ASN A 103 3.93 -63.80 -9.19
N GLU A 104 5.21 -64.05 -9.51
CA GLU A 104 5.92 -63.93 -10.80
C GLU A 104 6.07 -62.59 -11.58
N LYS A 105 7.38 -62.27 -11.77
CA LYS A 105 8.08 -61.67 -12.94
C LYS A 105 8.02 -60.14 -13.16
N GLU A 106 9.18 -59.47 -12.97
CA GLU A 106 10.10 -58.86 -13.98
C GLU A 106 9.83 -57.35 -14.06
N GLU A 107 10.75 -56.39 -14.23
CA GLU A 107 12.21 -56.24 -14.27
C GLU A 107 12.45 -54.72 -14.03
N ARG A 108 13.50 -54.30 -13.31
CA ARG A 108 13.75 -52.89 -12.93
C ARG A 108 14.89 -52.32 -13.77
N GLN A 109 14.68 -51.18 -14.44
CA GLN A 109 15.75 -50.36 -15.03
C GLN A 109 16.18 -49.23 -14.09
N GLU A 110 17.49 -49.03 -13.98
CA GLU A 110 18.16 -47.95 -13.24
C GLU A 110 18.28 -46.68 -14.10
N GLU A 111 18.01 -45.53 -13.49
CA GLU A 111 18.13 -44.20 -14.09
C GLU A 111 19.43 -43.53 -13.60
N LYS A 112 20.24 -43.03 -14.54
CA LYS A 112 21.54 -42.38 -14.28
C LYS A 112 21.44 -40.90 -14.65
N THR A 113 21.58 -40.02 -13.67
CA THR A 113 21.58 -38.57 -13.84
C THR A 113 22.94 -38.09 -14.37
N VAL A 114 22.92 -37.33 -15.48
CA VAL A 114 24.10 -36.66 -16.05
C VAL A 114 23.93 -35.15 -15.89
N GLU A 115 24.78 -34.53 -15.10
CA GLU A 115 24.93 -33.06 -15.07
C GLU A 115 25.63 -32.61 -16.35
N THR A 116 24.96 -31.76 -17.12
CA THR A 116 25.52 -31.17 -18.34
C THR A 116 25.70 -29.67 -18.10
N THR A 117 26.95 -29.21 -18.13
CA THR A 117 27.29 -27.79 -18.03
C THR A 117 27.10 -27.15 -19.40
N TYR A 118 26.07 -26.33 -19.57
CA TYR A 118 25.83 -25.57 -20.79
C TYR A 118 26.68 -24.28 -20.79
N VAL A 119 27.43 -24.09 -21.88
CA VAL A 119 28.04 -22.80 -22.21
C VAL A 119 27.05 -22.10 -23.14
N GLU A 120 26.35 -21.06 -22.66
CA GLU A 120 25.42 -20.27 -23.48
C GLU A 120 26.20 -19.44 -24.52
N GLU A 121 26.09 -19.85 -25.78
CA GLU A 121 26.48 -19.01 -26.92
C GLU A 121 25.33 -18.03 -27.20
N LYS A 122 25.58 -16.73 -26.99
CA LYS A 122 24.57 -15.67 -27.16
C LYS A 122 24.30 -15.44 -28.65
N ILE A 123 23.33 -16.17 -29.22
CA ILE A 123 22.86 -15.95 -30.59
C ILE A 123 22.11 -14.62 -30.64
N GLU A 124 22.61 -13.66 -31.42
CA GLU A 124 21.98 -12.36 -31.63
C GLU A 124 20.74 -12.54 -32.53
N LYS A 125 19.54 -12.34 -31.95
CA LYS A 125 18.26 -12.48 -32.66
C LYS A 125 17.97 -11.25 -33.52
N GLU A 126 17.30 -11.44 -34.64
CA GLU A 126 16.72 -10.33 -35.40
C GLU A 126 15.64 -9.64 -34.56
N LYS A 127 15.58 -8.30 -34.64
CA LYS A 127 14.57 -7.51 -33.93
C LYS A 127 13.22 -7.62 -34.62
N LYS A 128 12.16 -7.85 -33.84
CA LYS A 128 10.79 -7.61 -34.31
C LYS A 128 10.52 -6.11 -34.32
N ASP A 129 9.96 -5.63 -35.42
CA ASP A 129 9.61 -4.23 -35.62
C ASP A 129 8.29 -4.10 -36.38
N GLY A 130 7.24 -4.73 -35.85
CA GLY A 130 5.92 -4.73 -36.47
C GLY A 130 4.94 -3.72 -35.87
N PHE A 131 5.37 -2.90 -34.92
CA PHE A 131 4.55 -1.84 -34.35
C PHE A 131 4.36 -0.68 -35.34
N ASP A 132 3.14 -0.54 -35.84
CA ASP A 132 2.67 0.57 -36.68
C ASP A 132 1.38 1.13 -36.09
N ILE A 133 1.43 2.35 -35.55
CA ILE A 133 0.28 2.98 -34.87
C ILE A 133 -0.98 3.07 -35.74
N THR A 134 -0.86 3.02 -37.07
CA THR A 134 -2.00 3.08 -38.00
C THR A 134 -2.62 1.71 -38.32
N ALA A 135 -1.87 0.63 -38.10
CA ALA A 135 -2.28 -0.75 -38.37
C ALA A 135 -2.40 -1.62 -37.10
N ASN A 136 -1.90 -1.11 -35.97
CA ASN A 136 -1.97 -1.73 -34.67
C ASN A 136 -3.41 -1.81 -34.17
N ILE A 137 -3.63 -2.76 -33.26
CA ILE A 137 -4.90 -2.96 -32.62
C ILE A 137 -4.88 -2.25 -31.26
N VAL A 138 -5.92 -1.45 -31.02
CA VAL A 138 -6.12 -0.73 -29.77
C VAL A 138 -6.71 -1.65 -28.71
N ARG A 139 -6.23 -1.53 -27.47
CA ARG A 139 -6.62 -2.30 -26.29
C ARG A 139 -6.78 -1.38 -25.09
N GLN A 140 -7.45 -1.89 -24.06
CA GLN A 140 -7.75 -1.15 -22.84
C GLN A 140 -7.37 -1.97 -21.60
N ILE A 141 -6.82 -1.30 -20.58
CA ILE A 141 -6.54 -1.86 -19.26
C ILE A 141 -6.75 -0.77 -18.20
N GLY A 142 -7.60 -1.00 -17.22
CA GLY A 142 -8.01 0.04 -16.27
C GLY A 142 -8.56 1.28 -17.00
N ASN A 143 -7.96 2.45 -16.75
CA ASN A 143 -8.30 3.71 -17.41
C ASN A 143 -7.31 4.06 -18.55
N TYR A 144 -6.55 3.09 -19.05
CA TYR A 144 -5.55 3.31 -20.09
C TYR A 144 -5.93 2.62 -21.39
N GLU A 145 -5.73 3.34 -22.49
CA GLU A 145 -5.71 2.78 -23.83
C GLU A 145 -4.24 2.56 -24.25
N PHE A 146 -3.97 1.45 -24.92
CA PHE A 146 -2.66 1.16 -25.51
C PHE A 146 -2.82 0.42 -26.84
N SER A 147 -1.77 0.42 -27.66
CA SER A 147 -1.76 -0.24 -28.97
C SER A 147 -0.81 -1.42 -28.96
N ILE A 148 -1.19 -2.50 -29.66
CA ILE A 148 -0.33 -3.66 -29.90
C ILE A 148 -0.29 -4.02 -31.39
N PRO A 149 0.83 -4.59 -31.87
CA PRO A 149 0.89 -5.13 -33.22
C PRO A 149 -0.16 -6.21 -33.47
N SER A 150 -0.69 -6.26 -34.69
CA SER A 150 -1.79 -7.18 -35.06
C SER A 150 -1.39 -8.66 -35.09
N TYR A 151 -0.10 -8.97 -35.00
CA TYR A 151 0.38 -10.35 -34.89
C TYR A 151 0.29 -10.92 -33.46
N TYR A 152 -0.02 -10.10 -32.46
CA TYR A 152 -0.32 -10.61 -31.12
C TYR A 152 -1.71 -11.25 -31.11
N GLU A 153 -1.77 -12.52 -30.73
CA GLU A 153 -3.01 -13.26 -30.58
C GLU A 153 -3.51 -13.14 -29.13
N THR A 154 -4.60 -12.41 -28.93
CA THR A 154 -5.21 -12.19 -27.61
C THR A 154 -5.72 -13.49 -27.00
N ALA A 155 -5.34 -13.75 -25.75
CA ALA A 155 -5.77 -14.88 -24.94
C ALA A 155 -6.71 -14.46 -23.81
N ILE A 156 -6.46 -13.30 -23.19
CA ILE A 156 -7.29 -12.72 -22.12
C ILE A 156 -7.54 -11.25 -22.47
N GLU A 157 -8.79 -10.81 -22.36
CA GLU A 157 -9.20 -9.42 -22.56
C GLU A 157 -10.29 -9.06 -21.55
N GLU A 158 -9.85 -8.67 -20.37
CA GLU A 158 -10.67 -8.23 -19.25
C GLU A 158 -10.27 -6.80 -18.87
N ARG A 159 -11.12 -6.13 -18.09
CA ARG A 159 -10.87 -4.74 -17.67
C ARG A 159 -9.57 -4.57 -16.89
N GLU A 160 -9.23 -5.55 -16.06
CA GLU A 160 -8.09 -5.51 -15.14
C GLU A 160 -6.95 -6.43 -15.58
N ASN A 161 -7.17 -7.28 -16.59
CA ASN A 161 -6.17 -8.21 -17.08
C ASN A 161 -6.25 -8.34 -18.60
N PHE A 162 -5.11 -8.18 -19.26
CA PHE A 162 -4.95 -8.41 -20.68
C PHE A 162 -3.76 -9.34 -20.91
N MET A 163 -3.89 -10.30 -21.82
CA MET A 163 -2.81 -11.20 -22.19
C MET A 163 -2.89 -11.53 -23.67
N ALA A 164 -1.75 -11.48 -24.36
CA ALA A 164 -1.63 -11.88 -25.75
C ALA A 164 -0.28 -12.53 -26.03
N TYR A 165 -0.22 -13.33 -27.09
CA TYR A 165 0.99 -14.06 -27.47
C TYR A 165 1.41 -13.68 -28.89
N ALA A 166 2.69 -13.38 -29.09
CA ALA A 166 3.29 -13.30 -30.43
C ALA A 166 3.83 -14.67 -30.88
N GLU A 167 4.25 -15.53 -29.94
CA GLU A 167 4.67 -16.91 -30.17
C GLU A 167 4.11 -17.81 -29.05
N LYS A 168 3.71 -19.04 -29.41
CA LYS A 168 3.13 -20.06 -28.51
C LYS A 168 3.81 -21.41 -28.71
N GLY A 169 3.68 -22.29 -27.71
CA GLY A 169 4.20 -23.66 -27.75
C GLY A 169 5.63 -23.73 -27.22
N GLU A 170 6.56 -24.29 -27.99
CA GLU A 170 7.96 -24.42 -27.57
C GLU A 170 8.71 -23.08 -27.56
N LYS A 171 8.23 -22.08 -28.32
CA LYS A 171 8.68 -20.69 -28.28
C LYS A 171 7.57 -19.85 -27.67
N VAL A 172 7.88 -19.05 -26.66
CA VAL A 172 6.86 -18.25 -25.98
C VAL A 172 7.28 -16.80 -26.01
N VAL A 173 6.38 -15.97 -26.51
CA VAL A 173 6.48 -14.52 -26.40
C VAL A 173 5.12 -14.02 -25.96
N MET A 174 5.05 -13.57 -24.72
CA MET A 174 3.83 -13.15 -24.05
C MET A 174 3.92 -11.66 -23.71
N LEU A 175 2.85 -10.94 -24.03
CA LEU A 175 2.56 -9.62 -23.51
C LEU A 175 1.43 -9.76 -22.50
N GLN A 176 1.64 -9.27 -21.28
CA GLN A 176 0.62 -9.20 -20.25
C GLN A 176 0.50 -7.76 -19.75
N CYS A 177 -0.72 -7.29 -19.53
CA CYS A 177 -0.99 -6.02 -18.86
C CYS A 177 -1.97 -6.30 -17.73
N SER A 178 -1.66 -5.83 -16.52
CA SER A 178 -2.51 -6.04 -15.36
C SER A 178 -2.70 -4.72 -14.62
N CYS A 179 -3.89 -4.53 -14.07
CA CYS A 179 -4.23 -3.42 -13.21
C CYS A 179 -4.71 -3.99 -11.87
N PHE A 180 -4.09 -3.63 -10.77
CA PHE A 180 -4.51 -4.08 -9.45
C PHE A 180 -4.54 -2.95 -8.46
N LYS A 181 -5.53 -3.00 -7.58
CA LYS A 181 -5.75 -2.01 -6.54
C LYS A 181 -4.74 -2.18 -5.43
N ASP A 182 -4.17 -1.07 -4.98
CA ASP A 182 -3.40 -1.04 -3.74
C ASP A 182 -4.33 -0.71 -2.55
N ASP A 183 -4.04 -1.31 -1.41
CA ASP A 183 -4.74 -1.04 -0.16
C ASP A 183 -4.30 0.31 0.44
N GLU A 184 -3.06 0.74 0.13
CA GLU A 184 -2.48 2.04 0.47
C GLU A 184 -2.67 3.06 -0.69
N PRO A 185 -2.83 4.36 -0.42
CA PRO A 185 -2.85 5.37 -1.46
C PRO A 185 -1.54 5.41 -2.26
N ILE A 186 -1.64 5.26 -3.57
CA ILE A 186 -0.51 5.34 -4.49
C ILE A 186 -0.20 6.82 -4.76
N ASP A 187 1.04 7.22 -4.52
CA ASP A 187 1.56 8.55 -4.79
C ASP A 187 2.53 8.53 -5.99
N GLU A 188 2.57 9.61 -6.76
CA GLU A 188 3.55 9.81 -7.85
C GLU A 188 4.99 9.84 -7.30
N ASP A 189 5.16 10.20 -6.03
CA ASP A 189 6.46 10.32 -5.40
C ASP A 189 7.17 8.97 -5.17
N TRP A 190 6.49 7.85 -5.40
CA TRP A 190 7.05 6.51 -5.19
C TRP A 190 8.34 6.26 -5.97
N PHE A 191 8.47 6.85 -7.17
CA PHE A 191 9.63 6.69 -8.04
C PHE A 191 10.68 7.80 -7.91
N LYS A 192 10.47 8.80 -7.04
CA LYS A 192 11.45 9.88 -6.80
C LYS A 192 12.71 9.39 -6.08
N ASP A 193 12.59 8.32 -5.31
CA ASP A 193 13.71 7.61 -4.70
C ASP A 193 14.02 6.35 -5.51
N GLU A 194 14.94 6.48 -6.47
CA GLU A 194 15.32 5.38 -7.38
C GLU A 194 15.89 4.16 -6.63
N VAL A 195 16.53 4.38 -5.47
CA VAL A 195 17.05 3.28 -4.65
C VAL A 195 15.88 2.49 -4.05
N ARG A 196 14.92 3.18 -3.45
CA ARG A 196 13.73 2.54 -2.87
C ARG A 196 12.86 1.86 -3.94
N ALA A 197 12.71 2.48 -5.10
CA ALA A 197 12.01 1.88 -6.24
C ALA A 197 12.72 0.60 -6.72
N GLY A 198 14.06 0.60 -6.76
CA GLY A 198 14.86 -0.58 -7.06
C GLY A 198 14.69 -1.70 -6.04
N GLU A 199 14.76 -1.39 -4.74
CA GLU A 199 14.56 -2.38 -3.66
C GLU A 199 13.16 -3.01 -3.72
N TYR A 200 12.13 -2.22 -4.02
CA TYR A 200 10.77 -2.73 -4.21
C TYR A 200 10.67 -3.64 -5.43
N ALA A 201 11.23 -3.22 -6.58
CA ALA A 201 11.25 -4.00 -7.82
C ALA A 201 11.96 -5.34 -7.64
N GLU A 202 13.13 -5.33 -6.97
CA GLU A 202 13.87 -6.54 -6.62
C GLU A 202 13.06 -7.45 -5.69
N SER A 203 12.43 -6.88 -4.66
CA SER A 203 11.58 -7.63 -3.73
C SER A 203 10.38 -8.26 -4.45
N TYR A 204 9.72 -7.52 -5.34
CA TYR A 204 8.61 -8.01 -6.15
C TYR A 204 9.04 -9.18 -7.04
N LEU A 205 10.13 -9.06 -7.79
CA LEU A 205 10.65 -10.14 -8.63
C LEU A 205 11.13 -11.35 -7.81
N SER A 206 11.66 -11.13 -6.61
CA SER A 206 12.05 -12.23 -5.72
C SER A 206 10.86 -13.05 -5.21
N SER A 207 9.65 -12.47 -5.24
CA SER A 207 8.41 -13.17 -4.89
C SER A 207 7.88 -14.04 -6.02
N ILE A 208 8.29 -13.77 -7.27
CA ILE A 208 7.95 -14.56 -8.43
C ILE A 208 8.89 -15.77 -8.46
N LYS A 209 8.30 -16.97 -8.59
CA LYS A 209 9.06 -18.22 -8.59
C LYS A 209 9.93 -18.27 -9.83
N GLU A 210 11.20 -18.67 -9.65
CA GLU A 210 12.14 -18.92 -10.75
C GLU A 210 12.45 -17.69 -11.63
N SER A 211 12.36 -16.48 -11.06
CA SER A 211 12.88 -15.25 -11.67
C SER A 211 14.11 -14.70 -10.95
N GLU A 212 15.01 -14.07 -11.71
CA GLU A 212 16.21 -13.41 -11.22
C GLU A 212 16.26 -11.98 -11.79
N PHE A 213 16.27 -10.97 -10.91
CA PHE A 213 16.43 -9.58 -11.31
C PHE A 213 17.80 -9.36 -11.97
N MET A 214 17.82 -8.65 -13.10
CA MET A 214 19.06 -8.33 -13.81
C MET A 214 19.43 -6.86 -13.67
N GLN A 215 18.51 -5.97 -14.05
CA GLN A 215 18.71 -4.52 -14.03
C GLN A 215 17.36 -3.80 -14.08
N GLY A 216 17.33 -2.55 -13.64
CA GLY A 216 16.15 -1.71 -13.77
C GLY A 216 16.46 -0.23 -13.56
N GLY A 217 15.47 0.60 -13.80
CA GLY A 217 15.58 2.04 -13.57
C GLY A 217 14.26 2.76 -13.81
N VAL A 218 14.18 3.97 -13.30
CA VAL A 218 13.03 4.84 -13.53
C VAL A 218 13.02 5.26 -15.00
N LYS A 219 11.86 5.12 -15.64
CA LYS A 219 11.65 5.47 -17.03
C LYS A 219 10.38 6.31 -17.17
N ARG A 220 10.53 7.43 -17.86
CA ARG A 220 9.40 8.28 -18.24
C ARG A 220 8.96 7.97 -19.66
N ILE A 221 7.68 7.71 -19.82
CA ILE A 221 7.03 7.32 -21.06
C ILE A 221 5.81 8.21 -21.26
N GLY A 222 5.96 9.21 -22.13
CA GLY A 222 4.99 10.31 -22.23
C GLY A 222 4.85 11.06 -20.89
N ASP A 223 3.63 11.09 -20.36
CA ASP A 223 3.30 11.68 -19.06
C ASP A 223 3.30 10.65 -17.91
N ILE A 224 3.61 9.39 -18.21
CA ILE A 224 3.67 8.31 -17.23
C ILE A 224 5.12 8.14 -16.78
N GLU A 225 5.35 8.17 -15.48
CA GLU A 225 6.62 7.80 -14.86
C GLU A 225 6.46 6.46 -14.14
N GLY A 226 7.41 5.55 -14.36
CA GLY A 226 7.38 4.22 -13.76
C GLY A 226 8.76 3.59 -13.68
N TYR A 227 8.83 2.35 -13.22
CA TYR A 227 10.06 1.58 -13.13
C TYR A 227 10.07 0.45 -14.16
N LEU A 228 11.08 0.45 -15.02
CA LEU A 228 11.31 -0.62 -15.99
C LEU A 228 12.38 -1.55 -15.44
N MET A 229 12.02 -2.81 -15.19
CA MET A 229 12.93 -3.87 -14.75
C MET A 229 13.07 -4.94 -15.82
N GLN A 230 14.26 -5.52 -15.90
CA GLN A 230 14.59 -6.68 -16.70
C GLN A 230 14.95 -7.84 -15.78
N PHE A 231 14.45 -9.02 -16.08
CA PHE A 231 14.68 -10.22 -15.30
C PHE A 231 14.94 -11.44 -16.18
N ARG A 232 15.69 -12.40 -15.65
CA ARG A 232 15.77 -13.77 -16.16
C ARG A 232 14.58 -14.54 -15.62
N MET A 233 13.98 -15.39 -16.45
CA MET A 233 12.91 -16.28 -16.02
C MET A 233 13.24 -17.72 -16.41
N SER A 234 12.83 -18.65 -15.57
CA SER A 234 12.72 -20.07 -15.88
C SER A 234 11.32 -20.51 -15.45
N PHE A 235 10.53 -21.09 -16.35
CA PHE A 235 9.21 -21.60 -15.98
C PHE A 235 8.93 -22.87 -16.76
N ASP A 236 8.61 -23.96 -16.04
CA ASP A 236 8.33 -25.28 -16.63
C ASP A 236 9.40 -25.74 -17.65
N GLY A 237 10.67 -25.42 -17.38
CA GLY A 237 11.81 -25.78 -18.23
C GLY A 237 12.04 -24.86 -19.43
N VAL A 238 11.26 -23.79 -19.57
CA VAL A 238 11.49 -22.72 -20.56
C VAL A 238 12.27 -21.59 -19.89
N CYS A 239 13.49 -21.33 -20.38
CA CYS A 239 14.29 -20.18 -19.97
C CYS A 239 14.04 -18.99 -20.90
N GLY A 240 14.14 -17.79 -20.36
CA GLY A 240 13.91 -16.58 -21.13
C GLY A 240 14.33 -15.31 -20.44
N THR A 241 13.98 -14.20 -21.08
CA THR A 241 14.14 -12.84 -20.56
C THR A 241 12.78 -12.18 -20.48
N GLY A 242 12.53 -11.51 -19.37
CA GLY A 242 11.33 -10.71 -19.18
C GLY A 242 11.64 -9.26 -18.87
N TRP A 243 10.65 -8.41 -19.11
CA TRP A 243 10.64 -7.01 -18.75
C TRP A 243 9.31 -6.65 -18.10
N HIS A 244 9.35 -5.96 -16.96
CA HIS A 244 8.17 -5.34 -16.36
C HIS A 244 8.33 -3.84 -16.36
N PHE A 245 7.31 -3.13 -16.84
CA PHE A 245 7.14 -1.71 -16.60
C PHE A 245 5.98 -1.51 -15.62
N ILE A 246 6.28 -0.97 -14.45
CA ILE A 246 5.31 -0.75 -13.38
C ILE A 246 5.16 0.74 -13.18
N PHE A 247 3.93 1.25 -13.16
CA PHE A 247 3.66 2.65 -12.93
C PHE A 247 2.36 2.86 -12.14
N PRO A 248 2.23 4.00 -11.45
CA PRO A 248 1.09 4.27 -10.60
C PRO A 248 -0.04 4.91 -11.43
N SER A 249 -1.27 4.47 -11.20
CA SER A 249 -2.47 5.20 -11.60
C SER A 249 -3.10 5.84 -10.37
N VAL A 250 -2.67 7.06 -10.09
CA VAL A 250 -3.12 7.82 -8.92
C VAL A 250 -4.61 8.12 -8.98
N SER A 251 -5.16 8.27 -10.20
CA SER A 251 -6.58 8.59 -10.40
C SER A 251 -7.56 7.54 -9.87
N ASP A 252 -7.16 6.27 -9.82
CA ASP A 252 -8.02 5.16 -9.39
C ASP A 252 -7.37 4.23 -8.37
N ASN A 253 -6.24 4.66 -7.80
CA ASN A 253 -5.46 3.95 -6.81
C ASN A 253 -5.02 2.53 -7.24
N ASN A 254 -4.65 2.38 -8.51
CA ASN A 254 -4.18 1.12 -9.04
C ASN A 254 -2.72 1.18 -9.48
N TRP A 255 -2.02 0.05 -9.35
CA TRP A 255 -0.78 -0.21 -10.06
C TRP A 255 -1.09 -0.77 -11.44
N VAL A 256 -0.40 -0.25 -12.45
CA VAL A 256 -0.42 -0.83 -13.80
C VAL A 256 0.92 -1.48 -14.06
N VAL A 257 0.86 -2.75 -14.47
CA VAL A 257 2.04 -3.56 -14.81
C VAL A 257 1.93 -3.99 -16.26
N VAL A 258 2.96 -3.69 -17.05
CA VAL A 258 3.10 -4.12 -18.44
C VAL A 258 4.30 -5.06 -18.51
N GLU A 259 4.05 -6.30 -18.90
CA GLU A 259 5.03 -7.38 -18.95
C GLU A 259 5.26 -7.87 -20.37
N LEU A 260 6.53 -7.98 -20.77
CA LEU A 260 6.96 -8.81 -21.88
C LEU A 260 7.76 -9.98 -21.32
N ALA A 261 7.37 -11.21 -21.66
CA ALA A 261 8.14 -12.41 -21.37
C ALA A 261 8.48 -13.10 -22.70
N GLN A 262 9.77 -13.30 -23.00
CA GLN A 262 10.21 -14.01 -24.21
C GLN A 262 11.21 -15.14 -23.89
N SER A 263 10.99 -16.32 -24.45
CA SER A 263 11.88 -17.46 -24.30
C SER A 263 13.19 -17.30 -25.07
N ASP A 264 14.25 -17.97 -24.63
CA ASP A 264 15.57 -17.89 -25.27
C ASP A 264 15.58 -18.42 -26.70
N ASN A 265 14.65 -19.31 -27.02
CA ASN A 265 14.44 -19.86 -28.35
C ASN A 265 13.36 -19.12 -29.17
N SER A 266 12.84 -17.98 -28.70
CA SER A 266 11.95 -17.13 -29.51
C SER A 266 12.60 -16.77 -30.83
N GLU A 267 11.80 -16.63 -31.88
CA GLU A 267 12.31 -16.39 -33.24
C GLU A 267 12.95 -15.01 -33.40
N TYR A 268 12.35 -14.02 -32.74
CA TYR A 268 12.80 -12.63 -32.76
C TYR A 268 13.03 -12.10 -31.34
N ASP A 269 13.71 -10.97 -31.26
CA ASP A 269 13.71 -10.12 -30.07
C ASP A 269 12.57 -9.09 -30.16
N TYR A 270 11.63 -9.15 -29.22
CA TYR A 270 10.42 -8.33 -29.21
C TYR A 270 10.51 -7.07 -28.37
N TYR A 271 11.65 -6.83 -27.70
CA TYR A 271 11.82 -5.69 -26.81
C TYR A 271 11.55 -4.34 -27.48
N ASN A 272 11.96 -4.17 -28.74
CA ASN A 272 11.73 -2.93 -29.49
C ASN A 272 10.23 -2.63 -29.71
N ASP A 273 9.43 -3.64 -30.04
CA ASP A 273 7.97 -3.47 -30.14
C ASP A 273 7.34 -3.27 -28.76
N PHE A 274 7.86 -3.91 -27.72
CA PHE A 274 7.42 -3.69 -26.34
C PHE A 274 7.65 -2.26 -25.86
N GLU A 275 8.81 -1.66 -26.12
CA GLU A 275 9.03 -0.24 -25.82
C GLU A 275 8.00 0.65 -26.52
N LYS A 276 7.65 0.34 -27.77
CA LYS A 276 6.63 1.09 -28.51
C LYS A 276 5.22 0.87 -27.96
N ILE A 277 4.90 -0.35 -27.51
CA ILE A 277 3.65 -0.67 -26.81
C ILE A 277 3.54 0.18 -25.55
N ILE A 278 4.55 0.18 -24.68
CA ILE A 278 4.50 0.99 -23.45
C ILE A 278 4.38 2.49 -23.81
N ASN A 279 5.10 2.96 -24.83
CA ASN A 279 4.99 4.35 -25.31
C ASN A 279 3.62 4.73 -25.90
N SER A 280 2.75 3.75 -26.15
CA SER A 280 1.40 4.00 -26.65
C SER A 280 0.34 4.11 -25.55
N PHE A 281 0.71 3.85 -24.29
CA PHE A 281 -0.19 4.03 -23.16
C PHE A 281 -0.58 5.50 -23.04
N LYS A 282 -1.89 5.73 -23.02
CA LYS A 282 -2.49 7.03 -22.74
C LYS A 282 -3.68 6.82 -21.85
N MET A 283 -3.88 7.75 -20.92
CA MET A 283 -5.10 7.75 -20.12
C MET A 283 -6.27 8.03 -21.06
N ASP A 284 -7.27 7.17 -21.05
CA ASP A 284 -8.50 7.40 -21.80
C ASP A 284 -9.32 8.45 -21.05
N GLU A 285 -9.16 9.72 -21.46
CA GLU A 285 -9.91 10.85 -20.91
C GLU A 285 -11.43 10.63 -21.01
N ALA A 286 -11.94 9.84 -21.97
CA ALA A 286 -13.36 9.53 -22.05
C ALA A 286 -13.81 8.55 -20.94
N SER A 287 -12.95 7.63 -20.50
CA SER A 287 -13.19 6.77 -19.33
C SER A 287 -13.00 7.49 -17.98
N ALA A 288 -12.13 8.52 -17.95
CA ALA A 288 -12.03 9.45 -16.82
C ALA A 288 -13.28 10.35 -16.71
N VAL A 289 -13.81 10.79 -17.86
CA VAL A 289 -15.04 11.59 -17.96
C VAL A 289 -16.30 10.72 -17.80
N GLU A 290 -16.29 9.43 -18.13
CA GLU A 290 -17.40 8.53 -17.80
C GLU A 290 -17.53 8.30 -16.28
N LYS A 291 -16.49 8.56 -15.48
CA LYS A 291 -16.60 8.66 -14.01
C LYS A 291 -17.00 10.06 -13.54
N GLU A 292 -16.54 11.15 -14.16
CA GLU A 292 -17.07 12.49 -13.85
C GLU A 292 -18.54 12.68 -14.23
N GLN A 293 -19.04 11.94 -15.24
CA GLN A 293 -20.43 12.01 -15.71
C GLN A 293 -21.33 10.87 -15.21
N ASN A 294 -20.81 9.70 -14.79
CA ASN A 294 -21.62 8.75 -14.00
C ASN A 294 -21.81 9.18 -12.54
N TYR A 295 -21.05 10.17 -12.04
CA TYR A 295 -21.40 10.89 -10.82
C TYR A 295 -22.43 12.02 -11.04
N ALA A 296 -22.87 12.27 -12.28
CA ALA A 296 -23.83 13.32 -12.61
C ALA A 296 -25.25 12.80 -12.89
N SER A 297 -25.56 11.54 -12.53
CA SER A 297 -26.96 11.12 -12.32
C SER A 297 -27.19 10.33 -11.04
N THR A 298 -26.28 10.42 -10.07
CA THR A 298 -26.57 9.96 -8.71
C THR A 298 -27.73 10.80 -8.19
N GLU A 299 -28.81 10.14 -7.77
CA GLU A 299 -29.64 10.72 -6.73
C GLU A 299 -28.69 11.34 -5.70
N VAL A 300 -28.85 12.63 -5.40
CA VAL A 300 -28.03 13.29 -4.39
C VAL A 300 -28.24 12.49 -3.11
N ILE A 301 -27.25 11.67 -2.75
CA ILE A 301 -27.29 10.89 -1.51
C ILE A 301 -27.14 11.93 -0.41
N GLU A 302 -28.27 12.33 0.13
CA GLU A 302 -28.35 13.22 1.28
C GLU A 302 -28.03 12.39 2.52
N VAL A 303 -26.79 12.52 3.00
CA VAL A 303 -26.38 11.89 4.24
C VAL A 303 -27.09 12.60 5.39
N SER A 304 -27.60 11.84 6.35
CA SER A 304 -28.45 12.28 7.45
C SER A 304 -27.76 13.22 8.47
N PHE A 305 -26.45 13.47 8.30
CA PHE A 305 -25.64 14.32 9.16
C PHE A 305 -24.53 15.02 8.40
N ASP A 306 -24.07 16.16 8.92
CA ASP A 306 -23.10 17.03 8.25
C ASP A 306 -21.70 16.41 8.17
N LYS A 307 -20.99 16.67 7.06
CA LYS A 307 -19.55 16.36 6.88
C LYS A 307 -18.70 16.84 8.06
N LYS A 308 -19.04 17.99 8.65
CA LYS A 308 -18.34 18.54 9.82
C LYS A 308 -18.38 17.57 11.01
N LEU A 309 -19.54 17.00 11.29
CA LEU A 309 -19.74 16.03 12.37
C LEU A 309 -18.96 14.73 12.10
N ALA A 310 -18.89 14.31 10.82
CA ALA A 310 -18.06 13.17 10.43
C ALA A 310 -16.57 13.41 10.72
N LEU A 311 -16.04 14.57 10.33
CA LEU A 311 -14.65 14.94 10.63
C LEU A 311 -14.39 15.04 12.14
N GLN A 312 -15.34 15.61 12.90
CA GLN A 312 -15.24 15.69 14.35
C GLN A 312 -15.20 14.30 14.99
N ALA A 313 -16.05 13.37 14.54
CA ALA A 313 -16.03 11.99 15.01
C ALA A 313 -14.68 11.32 14.74
N PHE A 314 -14.11 11.49 13.55
CA PHE A 314 -12.76 10.98 13.26
C PHE A 314 -11.70 11.56 14.19
N VAL A 315 -11.71 12.88 14.42
CA VAL A 315 -10.77 13.55 15.34
C VAL A 315 -10.92 13.05 16.78
N VAL A 316 -12.14 12.84 17.24
CA VAL A 316 -12.43 12.32 18.60
C VAL A 316 -11.97 10.88 18.73
N ALA A 317 -12.21 10.04 17.71
CA ALA A 317 -11.73 8.66 17.68
C ALA A 317 -10.21 8.60 17.76
N MET A 318 -9.50 9.41 16.96
CA MET A 318 -8.04 9.47 17.01
C MET A 318 -7.53 9.98 18.35
N THR A 319 -8.13 11.05 18.88
CA THR A 319 -7.76 11.58 20.20
C THR A 319 -7.86 10.49 21.27
N ASN A 320 -9.01 9.83 21.39
CA ASN A 320 -9.22 8.79 22.40
C ASN A 320 -8.38 7.54 22.18
N SER A 321 -8.06 7.18 20.93
CA SER A 321 -7.18 6.04 20.63
C SER A 321 -5.77 6.22 21.19
N PHE A 322 -5.27 7.46 21.23
CA PHE A 322 -3.89 7.77 21.62
C PHE A 322 -3.74 8.44 22.99
N SER A 323 -4.85 8.76 23.66
CA SER A 323 -4.85 9.38 24.98
C SER A 323 -4.68 8.35 26.09
N ALA A 324 -3.57 8.44 26.82
CA ALA A 324 -3.23 7.48 27.89
C ALA A 324 -4.14 7.58 29.12
N ASP A 325 -4.70 8.75 29.37
CA ASP A 325 -5.49 9.08 30.54
C ASP A 325 -6.91 8.50 30.52
N VAL A 326 -7.39 8.05 29.35
CA VAL A 326 -8.70 7.38 29.17
C VAL A 326 -8.67 5.93 29.65
N PHE A 327 -7.51 5.36 29.97
CA PHE A 327 -7.39 3.99 30.45
C PHE A 327 -7.44 3.91 31.99
N LYS A 328 -7.97 2.79 32.50
CA LYS A 328 -7.92 2.44 33.92
C LYS A 328 -6.49 2.12 34.35
N ALA A 329 -6.28 1.97 35.66
CA ALA A 329 -4.97 1.66 36.24
C ALA A 329 -4.35 0.33 35.76
N ASP A 330 -5.15 -0.55 35.15
CA ASP A 330 -4.67 -1.78 34.51
C ASP A 330 -3.99 -1.54 33.14
N GLY A 331 -4.09 -0.32 32.60
CA GLY A 331 -3.50 0.12 31.33
C GLY A 331 -4.14 -0.50 30.08
N ASN A 332 -5.24 -1.25 30.21
CA ASN A 332 -5.83 -2.01 29.12
C ASN A 332 -7.35 -1.85 29.01
N THR A 333 -8.03 -1.47 30.09
CA THR A 333 -9.47 -1.25 30.09
C THR A 333 -9.76 0.24 29.94
N VAL A 334 -10.62 0.61 28.99
CA VAL A 334 -11.06 1.99 28.81
C VAL A 334 -11.98 2.38 29.97
N ASP A 335 -11.79 3.59 30.49
CA ASP A 335 -12.71 4.28 31.40
C ASP A 335 -13.56 5.23 30.57
N THR A 336 -14.76 4.80 30.20
CA THR A 336 -15.66 5.56 29.31
C THR A 336 -16.04 6.93 29.86
N ASN A 337 -15.90 7.17 31.18
CA ASN A 337 -16.14 8.48 31.79
C ASN A 337 -15.01 9.48 31.57
N LYS A 338 -13.89 9.04 30.99
CA LYS A 338 -12.71 9.86 30.69
C LYS A 338 -12.48 10.06 29.20
N LEU A 339 -13.41 9.61 28.36
CA LEU A 339 -13.31 9.88 26.93
C LEU A 339 -13.34 11.38 26.68
N HIS A 340 -12.41 11.84 25.87
CA HIS A 340 -12.32 13.22 25.42
C HIS A 340 -13.38 13.46 24.36
N SER A 341 -14.07 14.58 24.48
CA SER A 341 -14.95 15.16 23.47
C SER A 341 -14.16 16.00 22.46
N TYR A 342 -14.81 16.40 21.37
CA TYR A 342 -14.21 17.27 20.36
C TYR A 342 -13.81 18.64 20.94
N ALA A 343 -14.57 19.13 21.91
CA ALA A 343 -14.35 20.39 22.61
C ALA A 343 -13.15 20.36 23.57
N ASP A 344 -12.68 19.19 23.97
CA ASP A 344 -11.59 19.07 24.93
C ASP A 344 -10.25 19.47 24.31
N THR A 345 -9.86 20.73 24.54
CA THR A 345 -8.55 21.27 24.14
C THR A 345 -7.57 21.41 25.32
N ASP A 346 -8.01 21.14 26.54
CA ASP A 346 -7.21 21.24 27.77
C ASP A 346 -6.59 19.89 28.20
N CYS A 347 -6.74 18.84 27.39
CA CYS A 347 -6.17 17.52 27.64
C CYS A 347 -4.71 17.39 27.17
N GLU A 348 -4.02 16.35 27.66
CA GLU A 348 -2.61 16.10 27.32
C GLU A 348 -2.40 15.82 25.82
N LEU A 349 -3.43 15.31 25.14
CA LEU A 349 -3.41 15.01 23.73
C LEU A 349 -4.78 15.27 23.11
N TYR A 350 -4.82 16.14 22.10
CA TYR A 350 -5.90 16.24 21.11
C TYR A 350 -5.30 16.51 19.73
N PHE A 351 -6.06 16.25 18.67
CA PHE A 351 -5.63 16.53 17.32
C PHE A 351 -6.19 17.84 16.77
N ASN A 352 -5.32 18.67 16.20
CA ASN A 352 -5.64 19.79 15.34
C ASN A 352 -5.83 19.32 13.91
N ILE A 353 -6.83 19.88 13.24
CA ILE A 353 -7.06 19.65 11.82
C ILE A 353 -6.09 20.53 11.03
N VAL A 354 -5.22 19.90 10.24
CA VAL A 354 -4.33 20.57 9.29
C VAL A 354 -5.00 20.65 7.91
N SER A 355 -5.69 19.58 7.53
CA SER A 355 -6.52 19.49 6.32
C SER A 355 -7.74 18.64 6.63
N GLU A 356 -8.92 19.13 6.26
CA GLU A 356 -10.17 18.39 6.41
C GLU A 356 -10.26 17.18 5.47
N GLY A 357 -9.46 17.18 4.40
CA GLY A 357 -9.56 16.17 3.35
C GLY A 357 -10.85 16.26 2.54
N ASP A 358 -11.03 15.26 1.69
CA ASP A 358 -12.21 15.11 0.85
C ASP A 358 -13.16 14.08 1.47
N TRP A 359 -14.46 14.30 1.26
CA TRP A 359 -15.49 13.48 1.88
C TRP A 359 -16.59 13.16 0.88
N LEU A 360 -16.89 11.88 0.73
CA LEU A 360 -17.85 11.34 -0.25
C LEU A 360 -19.00 10.65 0.49
N PRO A 361 -20.26 10.86 0.07
CA PRO A 361 -21.37 10.11 0.61
C PRO A 361 -21.28 8.65 0.13
N VAL A 362 -21.38 7.70 1.06
CA VAL A 362 -21.43 6.25 0.76
C VAL A 362 -22.88 5.79 0.71
N ASP A 363 -23.65 6.18 1.71
CA ASP A 363 -25.09 5.95 1.84
C ASP A 363 -25.74 7.06 2.69
N GLU A 364 -27.05 6.96 2.94
CA GLU A 364 -27.83 7.93 3.72
C GLU A 364 -27.32 8.18 5.14
N ASN A 365 -26.42 7.35 5.67
CA ASN A 365 -25.93 7.45 7.04
C ASN A 365 -24.40 7.37 7.12
N THR A 366 -23.67 7.42 6.00
CA THR A 366 -22.22 7.17 6.00
C THR A 366 -21.46 8.14 5.11
N TRP A 367 -20.43 8.73 5.69
CA TRP A 367 -19.42 9.53 5.01
C TRP A 367 -18.11 8.74 4.89
N HIS A 368 -17.50 8.75 3.71
CA HIS A 368 -16.13 8.28 3.48
C HIS A 368 -15.20 9.49 3.40
N GLY A 369 -14.23 9.59 4.32
CA GLY A 369 -13.23 10.66 4.35
C GLY A 369 -11.84 10.15 3.96
N TYR A 370 -11.09 10.91 3.17
CA TYR A 370 -9.72 10.59 2.78
C TYR A 370 -8.85 11.85 2.65
N ASN A 371 -7.52 11.68 2.66
CA ASN A 371 -6.55 12.78 2.70
C ASN A 371 -6.71 13.72 3.91
N ILE A 372 -7.23 13.18 5.02
CA ILE A 372 -7.38 13.93 6.28
C ILE A 372 -6.00 14.10 6.90
N LYS A 373 -5.62 15.34 7.25
CA LYS A 373 -4.33 15.64 7.89
C LYS A 373 -4.54 16.16 9.29
N LEU A 374 -3.99 15.45 10.27
CA LEU A 374 -4.10 15.81 11.68
C LEU A 374 -2.73 16.02 12.32
N ARG A 375 -2.65 16.95 13.26
CA ARG A 375 -1.45 17.19 14.07
C ARG A 375 -1.81 17.25 15.55
N PRO A 376 -1.15 16.49 16.43
CA PRO A 376 -1.38 16.56 17.86
C PRO A 376 -1.05 17.96 18.41
N CYS A 377 -1.77 18.38 19.44
CA CYS A 377 -1.69 19.71 20.04
C CYS A 377 -0.36 20.02 20.71
N SER A 378 0.34 19.00 21.20
CA SER A 378 1.67 19.19 21.77
C SER A 378 2.63 19.53 20.62
N GLY A 379 2.88 20.83 20.40
CA GLY A 379 3.78 21.34 19.34
C GLY A 379 5.23 20.82 19.40
N ALA A 380 5.55 19.95 20.35
CA ALA A 380 6.80 19.22 20.46
C ALA A 380 6.77 17.83 19.80
N SER A 381 5.59 17.34 19.43
CA SER A 381 5.39 16.12 18.65
C SER A 381 5.54 16.42 17.16
N GLN A 382 6.62 15.94 16.52
CA GLN A 382 6.70 15.92 15.06
C GLN A 382 5.76 14.88 14.43
N ALA A 383 5.02 14.11 15.25
CA ALA A 383 4.08 13.13 14.76
C ALA A 383 2.88 13.79 14.10
N VAL A 384 2.44 13.27 12.97
CA VAL A 384 1.30 13.72 12.18
C VAL A 384 0.58 12.52 11.58
N ILE A 385 -0.69 12.70 11.26
CA ILE A 385 -1.41 11.86 10.30
C ILE A 385 -1.47 12.67 9.01
N ASN A 386 -0.91 12.16 7.91
CA ASN A 386 -0.80 12.90 6.65
C ASN A 386 -1.72 12.37 5.53
N ASP A 387 -2.29 11.20 5.73
CA ASP A 387 -3.01 10.39 4.74
C ASP A 387 -4.19 9.66 5.40
N GLY A 388 -4.85 10.32 6.35
CA GLY A 388 -5.94 9.73 7.12
C GLY A 388 -7.14 9.38 6.25
N VAL A 389 -7.65 8.15 6.40
CA VAL A 389 -8.84 7.63 5.74
C VAL A 389 -9.77 6.99 6.77
N CYS A 390 -11.08 7.16 6.61
CA CYS A 390 -12.09 6.50 7.43
C CYS A 390 -13.47 6.48 6.77
N ASN A 391 -14.34 5.59 7.26
CA ASN A 391 -15.79 5.70 7.13
C ASN A 391 -16.37 6.12 8.47
N VAL A 392 -17.28 7.09 8.45
CA VAL A 392 -18.05 7.51 9.62
C VAL A 392 -19.52 7.25 9.35
N THR A 393 -20.12 6.34 10.11
CA THR A 393 -21.54 6.00 10.02
C THR A 393 -22.29 6.49 11.25
N PHE A 394 -23.44 7.13 11.06
CA PHE A 394 -24.30 7.55 12.16
C PHE A 394 -25.51 6.61 12.29
N ASP A 395 -25.62 5.88 13.41
CA ASP A 395 -26.65 4.84 13.60
C ASP A 395 -27.96 5.36 14.22
N GLY A 396 -28.11 6.68 14.36
CA GLY A 396 -29.21 7.33 15.08
C GLY A 396 -28.89 7.64 16.54
N THR A 397 -27.87 7.01 17.13
CA THR A 397 -27.42 7.21 18.51
C THR A 397 -25.94 7.58 18.60
N ASN A 398 -25.07 6.91 17.86
CA ASN A 398 -23.62 7.04 17.90
C ASN A 398 -23.02 7.24 16.50
N TYR A 399 -21.84 7.84 16.47
CA TYR A 399 -20.95 7.88 15.31
C TYR A 399 -19.99 6.70 15.40
N ASN A 400 -19.98 5.85 14.36
CA ASN A 400 -19.12 4.69 14.26
C ASN A 400 -18.00 4.96 13.24
N VAL A 401 -16.75 4.99 13.70
CA VAL A 401 -15.58 5.27 12.88
C VAL A 401 -14.87 3.96 12.53
N LYS A 402 -14.83 3.62 11.24
CA LYS A 402 -14.27 2.35 10.72
C LYS A 402 -13.41 2.54 9.48
N ASP A 403 -12.82 1.45 8.99
CA ASP A 403 -11.96 1.41 7.79
C ASP A 403 -10.84 2.45 7.88
N LEU A 404 -10.20 2.46 9.05
CA LEU A 404 -9.15 3.41 9.39
C LEU A 404 -7.91 3.12 8.55
N ARG A 405 -7.39 4.11 7.84
CA ARG A 405 -6.10 4.01 7.13
C ARG A 405 -5.27 5.28 7.30
N GLY A 406 -4.00 5.16 6.95
CA GLY A 406 -2.97 6.15 7.16
C GLY A 406 -2.07 5.80 8.33
N VAL A 407 -1.11 6.67 8.61
CA VAL A 407 -0.08 6.44 9.63
C VAL A 407 0.08 7.64 10.55
N LEU A 408 0.05 7.41 11.86
CA LEU A 408 0.54 8.38 12.84
C LEU A 408 2.06 8.21 12.98
N ALA A 409 2.83 9.11 12.38
CA ALA A 409 4.30 9.04 12.36
C ALA A 409 4.96 10.41 12.45
N ILE A 410 6.23 10.43 12.86
CA ILE A 410 7.09 11.60 12.63
C ILE A 410 7.22 11.80 11.12
N LEU A 411 7.03 13.03 10.65
CA LEU A 411 7.20 13.36 9.23
C LEU A 411 8.57 12.89 8.70
N GLY A 412 8.56 12.07 7.65
CA GLY A 412 9.76 11.48 7.04
C GLY A 412 10.30 10.25 7.78
N LYS A 413 9.51 9.64 8.68
CA LYS A 413 9.79 8.39 9.41
C LYS A 413 8.54 7.51 9.51
N GLU A 414 7.73 7.51 8.46
CA GLU A 414 6.46 6.81 8.36
C GLU A 414 6.58 5.31 8.62
N GLU A 415 7.73 4.71 8.31
CA GLU A 415 8.05 3.30 8.53
C GLU A 415 8.08 2.88 10.01
N TYR A 416 8.24 3.83 10.94
CA TYR A 416 8.20 3.60 12.39
C TYR A 416 6.88 4.05 13.03
N GLY A 417 5.93 4.50 12.20
CA GLY A 417 4.65 5.02 12.66
C GLY A 417 3.65 3.95 13.10
N THR A 418 2.59 4.40 13.77
CA THR A 418 1.45 3.53 14.08
C THR A 418 0.46 3.57 12.92
N LYS A 419 0.30 2.43 12.23
CA LYS A 419 -0.74 2.27 11.20
C LYS A 419 -2.12 2.36 11.83
N LEU A 420 -2.96 3.28 11.34
CA LEU A 420 -4.30 3.52 11.89
C LEU A 420 -5.22 2.31 11.71
N SER A 421 -5.02 1.51 10.66
CA SER A 421 -5.75 0.26 10.43
C SER A 421 -5.63 -0.75 11.56
N THR A 422 -4.53 -0.69 12.33
CA THR A 422 -4.35 -1.60 13.48
C THR A 422 -5.23 -1.24 14.66
N ILE A 423 -5.79 -0.02 14.72
CA ILE A 423 -6.59 0.47 15.84
C ILE A 423 -7.89 -0.35 15.98
N GLU A 424 -8.51 -0.75 14.86
CA GLU A 424 -9.73 -1.56 14.89
C GLU A 424 -9.51 -2.93 15.55
N ASP A 425 -8.29 -3.47 15.46
CA ASP A 425 -7.89 -4.74 16.07
C ASP A 425 -7.48 -4.62 17.54
N TRP A 426 -7.42 -3.41 18.09
CA TRP A 426 -7.02 -3.21 19.48
C TRP A 426 -8.11 -3.72 20.45
N PRO A 427 -7.71 -4.23 21.63
CA PRO A 427 -8.69 -4.59 22.66
C PRO A 427 -9.57 -3.40 23.01
N ASN A 428 -10.88 -3.63 23.02
CA ASN A 428 -11.89 -2.62 23.32
C ASN A 428 -11.87 -1.42 22.35
N SER A 429 -11.50 -1.63 21.09
CA SER A 429 -11.54 -0.59 20.05
C SER A 429 -12.91 0.08 19.92
N GLU A 430 -13.98 -0.68 20.10
CA GLU A 430 -15.34 -0.15 20.10
C GLU A 430 -15.58 0.94 21.17
N ASP A 431 -14.86 0.93 22.30
CA ASP A 431 -15.03 1.93 23.38
C ASP A 431 -14.57 3.35 22.98
N TYR A 432 -13.78 3.50 21.91
CA TYR A 432 -13.31 4.79 21.39
C TYR A 432 -13.50 4.97 19.88
N LEU A 433 -14.02 3.97 19.17
CA LEU A 433 -14.45 4.08 17.78
C LEU A 433 -15.97 4.21 17.61
N VAL A 434 -16.75 3.86 18.64
CA VAL A 434 -18.20 4.11 18.71
C VAL A 434 -18.45 5.26 19.67
N LEU A 435 -18.71 6.45 19.12
CA LEU A 435 -18.74 7.70 19.84
C LEU A 435 -20.17 8.19 20.05
N SER A 436 -20.51 8.55 21.29
CA SER A 436 -21.80 9.18 21.55
C SER A 436 -21.85 10.60 20.99
N LYS A 437 -23.05 11.11 20.74
CA LYS A 437 -23.25 12.48 20.22
C LYS A 437 -22.61 13.54 21.09
N GLU A 438 -22.68 13.38 22.40
CA GLU A 438 -22.15 14.34 23.36
C GLU A 438 -20.64 14.55 23.20
N LEU A 439 -19.92 13.48 22.81
CA LEU A 439 -18.48 13.56 22.55
C LEU A 439 -18.16 14.27 21.23
N VAL A 440 -19.04 14.23 20.23
CA VAL A 440 -18.75 14.73 18.87
C VAL A 440 -19.33 16.12 18.62
N GLU A 441 -20.59 16.35 18.99
CA GLU A 441 -21.39 17.51 18.60
C GLU A 441 -21.09 18.77 19.42
N THR A 442 -20.20 18.66 20.42
CA THR A 442 -19.75 19.81 21.22
C THR A 442 -18.56 20.49 20.53
N ASP A 443 -18.76 21.69 20.00
CA ASP A 443 -17.72 22.47 19.33
C ASP A 443 -16.62 22.95 20.29
N ARG A 444 -15.40 23.14 19.77
CA ARG A 444 -14.31 23.81 20.49
C ARG A 444 -14.63 25.29 20.68
N GLU A 445 -14.37 25.83 21.87
CA GLU A 445 -14.53 27.27 22.18
C GLU A 445 -13.46 28.16 21.54
#